data_AF-A0A1I7RSN5-F1
#
_entry.id   AF-A0A1I7RSN5-F1
#
_cell.length_a   1.000
_cell.length_b   1.000
_cell.length_c   1.000
_cell.angle_alpha   90.00
_cell.angle_beta   90.00
_cell.angle_gamma   90.00
#
_symmetry.space_group_name_H-M   'P 1'
#
loop_
_entity.id
_entity.type
_entity.pdbx_description
1 polymer ?
#
loop_
_entity_poly.entity_id
_entity_poly.type
_entity_poly.pdbx_seq_one_letter_code
_entity_poly.pdbx_strand_id
1 'polypeptide(L)'
;MIRPFVLLLALLIVQQINAAKKCYSGQNQRYAEKQCSSGGLDLDYACQTFTCEGGKSPFTLRTCARKNIGCIAGPRICQFSGGKGKCGRCDGDLYMGFGFVALCYLIALIAVSFCIFFAIYTVICIDELKTDYKNPISQCDNLNKLILPEYVIQMVFTFLFICSVQLFAIVWNLPLVGYHIYRYINRPIMREPGIYDPTTILNNDELKKANREGWIKLGFYLISFFYYLYAMIYTLVSS
;
A
#
# COMPACT_ATOMS: atom_id res chain seq x y z
N MET A 1 -2.93 -11.82 -22.07
CA MET A 1 -2.04 -11.13 -21.11
C MET A 1 -2.45 -11.27 -19.64
N ILE A 2 -3.67 -11.73 -19.31
CA ILE A 2 -4.19 -11.81 -17.92
C ILE A 2 -3.71 -13.06 -17.16
N ARG A 3 -3.57 -14.21 -17.83
CA ARG A 3 -3.12 -15.48 -17.23
C ARG A 3 -1.73 -15.45 -16.57
N PRO A 4 -0.66 -14.89 -17.16
CA PRO A 4 0.65 -14.85 -16.51
C PRO A 4 0.65 -13.94 -15.28
N PHE A 5 -0.18 -12.90 -15.29
CA PHE A 5 -0.31 -11.94 -14.19
C PHE A 5 -0.99 -12.54 -12.96
N VAL A 6 -2.06 -13.33 -13.16
CA VAL A 6 -2.75 -14.06 -12.08
C VAL A 6 -1.84 -15.12 -11.47
N LEU A 7 -1.00 -15.78 -12.28
CA LEU A 7 -0.01 -16.74 -11.80
C LEU A 7 1.11 -16.08 -10.99
N LEU A 8 1.59 -14.91 -11.44
CA LEU A 8 2.58 -14.11 -10.71
C LEU A 8 2.00 -13.62 -9.37
N LEU A 9 0.77 -13.13 -9.36
CA LEU A 9 0.04 -12.75 -8.14
C LEU A 9 -0.16 -13.95 -7.21
N ALA A 10 -0.56 -15.11 -7.73
CA ALA A 10 -0.72 -16.32 -6.92
C ALA A 10 0.62 -16.78 -6.32
N LEU A 11 1.71 -16.72 -7.08
CA LEU A 11 3.06 -17.04 -6.60
C LEU A 11 3.54 -16.06 -5.53
N LEU A 12 3.27 -14.77 -5.68
CA LEU A 12 3.60 -13.74 -4.68
C LEU A 12 2.77 -13.89 -3.40
N ILE A 13 1.48 -14.22 -3.53
CA ILE A 13 0.59 -14.51 -2.39
C ILE A 13 1.07 -15.77 -1.65
N VAL A 14 1.46 -16.82 -2.37
CA VAL A 14 2.01 -18.06 -1.78
C VAL A 14 3.36 -17.80 -1.09
N GLN A 15 4.20 -16.90 -1.61
CA GLN A 15 5.45 -16.51 -0.94
C GLN A 15 5.20 -15.78 0.39
N GLN A 16 4.21 -14.89 0.47
CA GLN A 16 3.88 -14.19 1.72
C GLN A 16 3.27 -15.11 2.79
N ILE A 17 2.43 -16.07 2.40
CA ILE A 17 1.85 -17.05 3.34
C ILE A 17 2.93 -17.95 3.97
N ASN A 18 3.97 -18.30 3.21
CA ASN A 18 5.05 -19.16 3.68
C ASN A 18 6.05 -18.46 4.61
N ALA A 19 6.10 -17.13 4.60
CA ALA A 19 6.94 -16.33 5.50
C ALA A 19 6.44 -16.36 6.96
N ALA A 20 5.12 -16.48 7.18
CA ALA A 20 4.50 -16.46 8.51
C ALA A 20 4.78 -17.70 9.39
N LYS A 21 5.47 -18.73 8.86
CA LYS A 21 5.76 -19.99 9.58
C LYS A 21 7.21 -20.14 10.03
N LYS A 22 8.05 -19.15 9.77
CA LYS A 22 9.49 -19.19 10.07
C LYS A 22 9.82 -18.23 11.19
N CYS A 23 10.69 -18.69 12.07
CA CYS A 23 10.95 -18.06 13.35
C CYS A 23 12.43 -18.21 13.68
N TYR A 24 13.09 -17.11 14.03
CA TYR A 24 14.48 -17.13 14.45
C TYR A 24 14.60 -17.62 15.90
N SER A 25 15.22 -18.78 16.12
CA SER A 25 15.42 -19.36 17.45
C SER A 25 16.90 -19.38 17.84
N GLY A 26 17.21 -18.89 19.04
CA GLY A 26 18.58 -18.83 19.54
C GLY A 26 18.73 -17.94 20.77
N GLN A 27 19.98 -17.72 21.19
CA GLN A 27 20.33 -16.98 22.41
C GLN A 27 21.39 -15.91 22.11
N ASN A 28 21.29 -14.75 22.77
CA ASN A 28 22.32 -13.70 22.75
C ASN A 28 22.79 -13.34 21.34
N GLN A 29 21.84 -12.93 20.49
CA GLN A 29 22.07 -12.52 19.09
C GLN A 29 22.55 -13.63 18.12
N ARG A 30 22.76 -14.87 18.58
CA ARG A 30 23.02 -16.03 17.71
C ARG A 30 21.71 -16.76 17.43
N TYR A 31 21.02 -16.35 16.37
CA TYR A 31 19.74 -16.94 15.99
C TYR A 31 19.87 -17.82 14.74
N ALA A 32 19.20 -18.97 14.74
CA ALA A 32 19.04 -19.83 13.58
C ALA A 32 17.56 -19.84 13.15
N GLU A 33 17.31 -19.73 11.85
CA GLU A 33 15.96 -19.80 11.28
C GLU A 33 15.39 -21.22 11.46
N LYS A 34 14.24 -21.33 12.12
CA LYS A 34 13.52 -22.61 12.32
C LYS A 34 12.07 -22.48 11.89
N GLN A 35 11.53 -23.53 11.26
CA GLN A 35 10.11 -23.61 10.96
C GLN A 35 9.34 -24.05 12.20
N CYS A 36 8.33 -23.30 12.58
CA CYS A 36 7.51 -23.61 13.75
C CYS A 36 6.29 -24.42 13.34
N SER A 37 6.55 -25.67 12.96
CA SER A 37 5.54 -26.68 12.71
C SER A 37 5.97 -27.96 13.40
N SER A 38 5.35 -28.26 14.56
CA SER A 38 5.31 -29.63 15.06
C SER A 38 4.11 -30.28 14.39
N GLY A 39 4.30 -31.41 13.70
CA GLY A 39 3.32 -32.01 12.79
C GLY A 39 1.92 -32.17 13.39
N GLY A 40 1.04 -31.22 13.09
CA GLY A 40 -0.34 -31.15 13.55
C GLY A 40 -1.02 -29.88 13.05
N LEU A 41 -2.25 -30.02 12.59
CA LEU A 41 -3.06 -29.04 11.88
C LEU A 41 -3.58 -27.91 12.79
N ASP A 42 -2.72 -27.07 13.36
CA ASP A 42 -3.16 -25.95 14.21
C ASP A 42 -2.33 -24.66 14.03
N LEU A 43 -3.03 -23.57 13.73
CA LEU A 43 -2.54 -22.24 13.32
C LEU A 43 -2.08 -21.33 14.48
N ASP A 44 -1.72 -21.89 15.64
CA ASP A 44 -1.62 -21.15 16.90
C ASP A 44 -0.21 -21.01 17.51
N TYR A 45 0.83 -21.22 16.71
CA TYR A 45 2.21 -20.96 17.14
C TYR A 45 2.63 -19.53 16.78
N ALA A 46 3.26 -18.83 17.72
CA ALA A 46 3.82 -17.50 17.53
C ALA A 46 5.25 -17.43 18.09
N CYS A 47 6.08 -16.58 17.49
CA CYS A 47 7.40 -16.31 18.04
C CYS A 47 7.29 -15.46 19.31
N GLN A 48 8.03 -15.86 20.34
CA GLN A 48 8.10 -15.16 21.63
C GLN A 48 9.56 -14.90 21.99
N THR A 49 9.84 -13.70 22.50
CA THR A 49 11.14 -13.31 23.07
C THR A 49 11.02 -13.33 24.58
N PHE A 50 11.99 -13.97 25.25
CA PHE A 50 12.19 -13.88 26.68
C PHE A 50 13.48 -13.13 26.99
N THR A 51 13.37 -12.06 27.77
CA THR A 51 14.49 -11.21 28.18
C THR A 51 14.67 -11.28 29.69
N CYS A 52 15.85 -11.70 30.15
CA CYS A 52 16.20 -11.69 31.56
C CYS A 52 17.08 -10.48 31.89
N GLU A 53 16.59 -9.58 32.77
CA GLU A 53 17.30 -8.38 33.20
C GLU A 53 17.63 -8.43 34.70
N GLY A 54 18.77 -7.87 35.10
CA GLY A 54 19.14 -7.64 36.51
C GLY A 54 19.70 -8.85 37.28
N GLY A 55 19.93 -10.00 36.63
CA GLY A 55 20.59 -11.15 37.25
C GLY A 55 22.10 -11.21 37.00
N LYS A 56 22.80 -12.18 37.62
CA LYS A 56 24.24 -12.46 37.40
C LYS A 56 24.60 -12.74 35.94
N SER A 57 23.63 -13.19 35.14
CA SER A 57 23.79 -13.43 33.70
C SER A 57 22.55 -12.92 32.92
N PRO A 58 22.62 -11.74 32.28
CA PRO A 58 21.55 -11.27 31.40
C PRO A 58 21.58 -12.02 30.06
N PHE A 59 20.41 -12.40 29.55
CA PHE A 59 20.28 -13.07 28.26
C PHE A 59 18.93 -12.81 27.59
N THR A 60 18.92 -12.94 26.27
CA THR A 60 17.71 -12.90 25.44
C THR A 60 17.57 -14.20 24.67
N LEU A 61 16.37 -14.79 24.71
CA LEU A 61 16.02 -16.04 24.06
C LEU A 61 14.83 -15.83 23.12
N ARG A 62 14.91 -16.36 21.90
CA ARG A 62 13.78 -16.41 20.97
C ARG A 62 13.34 -17.85 20.77
N THR A 63 12.05 -18.11 21.00
CA THR A 63 11.46 -19.44 20.92
C THR A 63 10.06 -19.40 20.33
N CYS A 64 9.64 -20.50 19.71
CA CYS A 64 8.26 -20.68 19.30
C CYS A 64 7.43 -21.31 20.41
N ALA A 65 6.30 -20.68 20.71
CA ALA A 65 5.34 -21.21 21.67
C ALA A 65 3.92 -20.94 21.19
N ARG A 66 2.94 -21.62 21.80
CA ARG A 66 1.53 -21.37 21.51
C ARG A 66 1.15 -19.94 21.92
N LYS A 67 0.26 -19.28 21.18
CA LYS A 67 -0.26 -17.95 21.55
C LYS A 67 -0.80 -17.94 22.99
N ASN A 68 -1.51 -18.98 23.41
CA ASN A 68 -2.12 -19.08 24.74
C ASN A 68 -1.16 -19.55 25.84
N ILE A 69 0.03 -20.05 25.50
CA ILE A 69 1.01 -20.56 26.47
C ILE A 69 2.24 -19.64 26.37
N GLY A 70 2.37 -18.72 27.34
CA GLY A 70 3.50 -17.78 27.41
C GLY A 70 4.85 -18.48 27.59
N CYS A 71 5.95 -17.71 27.51
CA CYS A 71 7.34 -18.18 27.45
C CYS A 71 7.64 -19.35 28.39
N ILE A 72 7.66 -20.57 27.83
CA ILE A 72 7.95 -21.82 28.57
C ILE A 72 9.45 -21.91 28.89
N ALA A 73 10.28 -21.38 27.99
CA ALA A 73 11.73 -21.32 28.14
C ALA A 73 12.15 -20.01 28.83
N GLY A 74 12.82 -20.09 29.98
CA GLY A 74 13.52 -18.95 30.58
C GLY A 74 13.22 -18.55 32.04
N PRO A 75 11.98 -18.70 32.59
CA PRO A 75 11.68 -18.08 33.89
C PRO A 75 12.48 -18.68 35.06
N ARG A 76 12.63 -20.01 35.11
CA ARG A 76 13.40 -20.68 36.18
C ARG A 76 14.89 -20.29 36.19
N ILE A 77 15.50 -20.18 35.00
CA ILE A 77 16.93 -19.86 34.86
C ILE A 77 17.19 -18.37 35.19
N CYS A 78 16.27 -17.48 34.81
CA CYS A 78 16.36 -16.07 35.15
C CYS A 78 16.20 -15.83 36.66
N GLN A 79 15.24 -16.51 37.28
CA GLN A 79 15.00 -16.43 38.72
C GLN A 79 16.17 -16.98 39.54
N PHE A 80 16.81 -18.07 39.08
CA PHE A 80 18.03 -18.60 39.69
C PHE A 80 19.22 -17.63 39.62
N SER A 81 19.29 -16.81 38.56
CA SER A 81 20.29 -15.74 38.43
C SER A 81 19.96 -14.49 39.27
N GLY A 82 18.82 -14.46 39.98
CA GLY A 82 18.35 -13.29 40.72
C GLY A 82 17.78 -12.17 39.83
N GLY A 83 17.51 -12.45 38.56
CA GLY A 83 16.97 -11.49 37.59
C GLY A 83 15.44 -11.50 37.49
N LYS A 84 14.89 -10.48 36.83
CA LYS A 84 13.48 -10.41 36.45
C LYS A 84 13.34 -10.71 34.96
N GLY A 85 12.54 -11.72 34.64
CA GLY A 85 12.23 -12.11 33.27
C GLY A 85 11.03 -11.34 32.72
N LYS A 86 11.14 -10.81 31.51
CA LYS A 86 10.02 -10.26 30.73
C LYS A 86 9.79 -11.15 29.52
N CYS A 87 8.55 -11.58 29.33
CA CYS A 87 8.12 -12.29 28.13
C CYS A 87 7.41 -11.30 27.21
N GLY A 88 7.87 -11.20 25.97
CA GLY A 88 7.22 -10.44 24.90
C GLY A 88 6.90 -11.37 23.74
N ARG A 89 5.82 -11.08 23.02
CA ARG A 89 5.64 -11.68 21.68
C ARG A 89 6.61 -10.99 20.74
N CYS A 90 7.29 -11.76 19.89
CA CYS A 90 7.91 -11.18 18.71
C CYS A 90 6.76 -10.95 17.73
N ASP A 91 6.30 -9.71 17.59
CA ASP A 91 5.46 -9.38 16.42
C ASP A 91 6.28 -9.42 15.11
N GLY A 92 7.60 -9.63 15.20
CA GLY A 92 8.53 -9.63 14.09
C GLY A 92 9.08 -11.01 13.70
N ASP A 93 8.29 -11.79 12.95
CA ASP A 93 8.79 -12.50 11.75
C ASP A 93 8.05 -12.01 10.47
N LEU A 94 7.31 -10.90 10.58
CA LEU A 94 6.70 -10.15 9.47
C LEU A 94 7.70 -9.20 8.77
N TYR A 95 8.99 -9.29 9.08
CA TYR A 95 10.03 -8.35 8.62
C TYR A 95 10.09 -8.22 7.07
N MET A 96 9.69 -9.24 6.32
CA MET A 96 9.63 -9.17 4.85
C MET A 96 8.33 -8.55 4.30
N GLY A 97 7.24 -8.51 5.08
CA GLY A 97 5.97 -7.90 4.69
C GLY A 97 5.79 -6.47 5.21
N PHE A 98 6.31 -6.18 6.40
CA PHE A 98 6.11 -4.91 7.08
C PHE A 98 6.85 -3.74 6.40
N GLY A 99 8.13 -3.93 6.05
CA GLY A 99 8.87 -2.94 5.28
C GLY A 99 8.31 -2.74 3.87
N PHE A 100 7.79 -3.80 3.26
CA PHE A 100 7.15 -3.73 1.94
C PHE A 100 5.88 -2.87 1.95
N VAL A 101 5.04 -3.00 2.99
CA VAL A 101 3.84 -2.16 3.16
C VAL A 101 4.22 -0.68 3.33
N ALA A 102 5.18 -0.38 4.20
CA ALA A 102 5.64 0.99 4.41
C ALA A 102 6.23 1.61 3.12
N LEU A 103 7.03 0.84 2.37
CA LEU A 103 7.58 1.26 1.08
C LEU A 103 6.49 1.49 0.02
N CYS A 104 5.46 0.64 -0.03
CA CYS A 104 4.31 0.84 -0.93
C CYS A 104 3.59 2.16 -0.64
N TYR A 105 3.36 2.47 0.64
CA TYR A 105 2.74 3.73 1.04
C TYR A 105 3.60 4.95 0.73
N LEU A 106 4.93 4.84 0.89
CA LEU A 106 5.87 5.91 0.51
C LEU A 106 5.82 6.19 -1.00
N ILE A 107 5.89 5.15 -1.82
CA ILE A 107 5.79 5.27 -3.29
C ILE A 107 4.43 5.85 -3.68
N ALA A 108 3.34 5.40 -3.04
CA ALA A 108 1.99 5.91 -3.29
C ALA A 108 1.83 7.39 -2.90
N LEU A 109 2.48 7.85 -1.83
CA LEU A 109 2.49 9.27 -1.44
C LEU A 109 3.17 10.15 -2.47
N ILE A 110 4.31 9.71 -3.00
CA ILE A 110 5.01 10.44 -4.07
C ILE A 110 4.14 10.46 -5.32
N ALA A 111 3.60 9.31 -5.72
CA ALA A 111 2.73 9.17 -6.90
C ALA A 111 1.48 10.04 -6.81
N VAL A 112 0.76 10.03 -5.67
CA VAL A 112 -0.45 10.84 -5.49
C VAL A 112 -0.13 12.34 -5.48
N SER A 113 1.06 12.74 -5.02
CA SER A 113 1.50 14.14 -5.06
C SER A 113 1.65 14.62 -6.51
N PHE A 114 2.23 13.81 -7.40
CA PHE A 114 2.25 14.09 -8.84
C PHE A 114 0.85 14.10 -9.46
N CYS A 115 -0.04 13.18 -9.06
CA CYS A 115 -1.44 13.17 -9.52
C CYS A 115 -2.19 14.45 -9.09
N ILE A 116 -1.96 14.97 -7.88
CA ILE A 116 -2.55 16.24 -7.42
C ILE A 116 -2.08 17.39 -8.32
N PHE A 117 -0.80 17.45 -8.67
CA PHE A 117 -0.29 18.48 -9.57
C PHE A 117 -0.96 18.41 -10.96
N PHE A 118 -1.08 17.21 -11.54
CA PHE A 118 -1.77 17.02 -12.83
C PHE A 118 -3.28 17.32 -12.75
N ALA A 119 -3.94 16.99 -11.63
CA ALA A 119 -5.35 17.31 -11.40
C ALA A 119 -5.58 18.82 -11.30
N ILE A 120 -4.71 19.54 -10.57
CA ILE A 120 -4.76 21.00 -10.48
C ILE A 120 -4.55 21.63 -11.86
N TYR A 121 -3.54 21.17 -12.61
CA TYR A 121 -3.30 21.64 -13.98
C TYR A 121 -4.53 21.42 -14.88
N THR A 122 -5.17 20.25 -14.78
CA THR A 122 -6.39 19.92 -15.52
C THR A 122 -7.53 20.88 -15.19
N VAL A 123 -7.76 21.19 -13.91
CA VAL A 123 -8.80 22.14 -13.49
C VAL A 123 -8.50 23.55 -13.99
N ILE A 124 -7.24 24.00 -13.90
CA ILE A 124 -6.83 25.33 -14.40
C ILE A 124 -7.05 25.43 -15.90
N CYS A 125 -6.62 24.43 -16.70
CA CYS A 125 -6.85 24.45 -18.15
C CYS A 125 -8.33 24.50 -18.50
N ILE A 126 -9.19 23.78 -17.77
CA ILE A 126 -10.65 23.81 -17.98
C ILE A 126 -11.24 25.18 -17.61
N ASP A 127 -10.71 25.85 -16.58
CA ASP A 127 -11.14 27.20 -16.20
C ASP A 127 -10.66 28.28 -17.21
N GLU A 128 -9.45 28.11 -17.76
CA GLU A 128 -8.95 28.93 -18.87
C GLU A 128 -9.78 28.75 -20.15
N LEU A 129 -10.23 27.52 -20.44
CA LEU A 129 -11.16 27.22 -21.54
C LEU A 129 -12.51 27.90 -21.35
N LYS A 130 -12.99 28.02 -20.10
CA LYS A 130 -14.26 28.69 -19.76
C LYS A 130 -14.17 30.21 -19.92
N THR A 131 -12.98 30.78 -19.78
CA THR A 131 -12.73 32.22 -19.86
C THR A 131 -12.22 32.67 -21.24
N ASP A 132 -12.21 31.76 -22.23
CA ASP A 132 -11.79 31.98 -23.63
C ASP A 132 -10.40 32.63 -23.78
N TYR A 133 -9.49 32.41 -22.82
CA TYR A 133 -8.21 33.13 -22.78
C TYR A 133 -7.18 32.63 -23.81
N LYS A 134 -7.32 31.40 -24.33
CA LYS A 134 -6.32 30.73 -25.18
C LYS A 134 -6.98 29.84 -26.23
N ASN A 135 -6.23 29.50 -27.29
CA ASN A 135 -6.75 28.63 -28.35
C ASN A 135 -7.10 27.23 -27.81
N PRO A 136 -8.37 26.78 -27.92
CA PRO A 136 -8.84 25.54 -27.30
C PRO A 136 -8.14 24.29 -27.86
N ILE A 137 -7.71 24.32 -29.12
CA ILE A 137 -7.07 23.18 -29.79
C ILE A 137 -5.72 22.85 -29.14
N SER A 138 -4.87 23.86 -28.90
CA SER A 138 -3.55 23.64 -28.31
C SER A 138 -3.60 23.32 -26.82
N GLN A 139 -4.63 23.81 -26.10
CA GLN A 139 -4.87 23.41 -24.72
C GLN A 139 -5.36 21.96 -24.63
N CYS A 140 -6.28 21.52 -25.49
CA CYS A 140 -6.77 20.15 -25.49
C CYS A 140 -5.66 19.14 -25.77
N ASP A 141 -4.76 19.40 -26.73
CA ASP A 141 -3.62 18.51 -27.02
C ASP A 141 -2.68 18.38 -25.80
N ASN A 142 -2.35 19.48 -25.14
CA ASN A 142 -1.52 19.46 -23.92
C ASN A 142 -2.21 18.75 -22.75
N LEU A 143 -3.49 19.04 -22.53
CA LEU A 143 -4.30 18.40 -21.49
C LEU A 143 -4.35 16.89 -21.69
N ASN A 144 -4.49 16.47 -22.93
CA ASN A 144 -4.63 15.08 -23.28
C ASN A 144 -3.31 14.28 -23.14
N LYS A 145 -2.17 14.92 -23.44
CA LYS A 145 -0.84 14.35 -23.12
C LYS A 145 -0.60 14.18 -21.63
N LEU A 146 -1.21 15.01 -20.79
CA LEU A 146 -1.07 14.95 -19.31
C LEU A 146 -2.08 14.03 -18.62
N ILE A 147 -3.28 13.86 -19.16
CA ILE A 147 -4.31 13.05 -18.49
C ILE A 147 -4.03 11.53 -18.59
N LEU A 148 -3.36 11.10 -19.65
CA LEU A 148 -2.92 9.72 -19.84
C LEU A 148 -1.91 9.27 -18.75
N PRO A 149 -0.80 9.97 -18.50
CA PRO A 149 0.12 9.59 -17.44
C PRO A 149 -0.51 9.65 -16.05
N GLU A 150 -1.44 10.58 -15.79
CA GLU A 150 -2.21 10.59 -14.52
C GLU A 150 -2.93 9.25 -14.30
N TYR A 151 -3.66 8.75 -15.31
CA TYR A 151 -4.42 7.51 -15.20
C TYR A 151 -3.50 6.29 -15.04
N VAL A 152 -2.35 6.31 -15.73
CA VAL A 152 -1.34 5.25 -15.61
C VAL A 152 -0.77 5.22 -14.19
N ILE A 153 -0.37 6.36 -13.63
CA ILE A 153 0.15 6.45 -12.27
C ILE A 153 -0.90 5.96 -11.26
N GLN A 154 -2.17 6.38 -11.43
CA GLN A 154 -3.30 5.93 -10.61
C GLN A 154 -3.47 4.41 -10.61
N MET A 155 -3.43 3.79 -11.78
CA MET A 155 -3.54 2.35 -11.92
C MET A 155 -2.33 1.62 -11.31
N VAL A 156 -1.12 2.15 -11.50
CA VAL A 156 0.11 1.54 -10.99
C VAL A 156 0.13 1.50 -9.47
N PHE A 157 -0.18 2.60 -8.77
CA PHE A 157 -0.16 2.56 -7.30
C PHE A 157 -1.34 1.76 -6.72
N THR A 158 -2.50 1.77 -7.40
CA THR A 158 -3.63 0.91 -6.99
C THR A 158 -3.25 -0.56 -7.12
N PHE A 159 -2.50 -0.91 -8.18
CA PHE A 159 -1.94 -2.25 -8.34
C PHE A 159 -0.93 -2.60 -7.24
N LEU A 160 -0.06 -1.65 -6.85
CA LEU A 160 0.85 -1.85 -5.72
C LEU A 160 0.08 -2.15 -4.42
N PHE A 161 -1.06 -1.49 -4.17
CA PHE A 161 -1.91 -1.79 -3.01
C PHE A 161 -2.58 -3.17 -3.06
N ILE A 162 -2.90 -3.67 -4.26
CA ILE A 162 -3.37 -5.04 -4.46
C ILE A 162 -2.26 -6.04 -4.10
N CYS A 163 -1.01 -5.76 -4.49
CA CYS A 163 0.14 -6.59 -4.14
C CYS A 163 0.45 -6.59 -2.64
N SER A 164 0.22 -5.47 -1.93
CA SER A 164 0.37 -5.39 -0.48
C SER A 164 -0.87 -5.85 0.30
N VAL A 165 -1.92 -6.32 -0.39
CA VAL A 165 -3.17 -6.85 0.17
C VAL A 165 -3.84 -5.88 1.16
N GLN A 166 -3.77 -4.58 0.86
CA GLN A 166 -4.32 -3.56 1.75
C GLN A 166 -5.79 -3.26 1.42
N LEU A 167 -6.70 -4.01 2.05
CA LEU A 167 -8.13 -4.01 1.72
C LEU A 167 -8.77 -2.62 1.73
N PHE A 168 -8.52 -1.80 2.74
CA PHE A 168 -9.14 -0.48 2.84
C PHE A 168 -8.69 0.45 1.71
N ALA A 169 -7.39 0.49 1.43
CA ALA A 169 -6.83 1.30 0.34
C ALA A 169 -7.36 0.84 -1.03
N ILE A 170 -7.50 -0.47 -1.24
CA ILE A 170 -8.06 -1.02 -2.48
C ILE A 170 -9.51 -0.59 -2.65
N VAL A 171 -10.36 -0.81 -1.63
CA VAL A 171 -11.79 -0.46 -1.68
C VAL A 171 -11.99 1.04 -1.93
N TRP A 172 -11.14 1.89 -1.33
CA TRP A 172 -11.20 3.33 -1.53
C TRP A 172 -10.83 3.74 -2.97
N ASN A 173 -9.80 3.13 -3.58
CA ASN A 173 -9.35 3.46 -4.94
C ASN A 173 -10.18 2.80 -6.06
N LEU A 174 -10.89 1.71 -5.78
CA LEU A 174 -11.62 0.93 -6.78
C LEU A 174 -12.69 1.73 -7.54
N PRO A 175 -13.51 2.59 -6.89
CA PRO A 175 -14.49 3.43 -7.60
C PRO A 175 -13.81 4.38 -8.59
N LEU A 176 -12.68 4.97 -8.20
CA LEU A 176 -11.95 5.90 -9.05
C LEU A 176 -11.35 5.18 -10.27
N VAL A 177 -10.69 4.03 -10.07
CA VAL A 177 -10.14 3.22 -11.16
C VAL A 177 -11.24 2.71 -12.09
N GLY A 178 -12.36 2.23 -11.53
CA GLY A 178 -13.53 1.82 -12.30
C GLY A 178 -14.08 2.96 -13.17
N TYR A 179 -14.14 4.17 -12.62
CA TYR A 179 -14.53 5.36 -13.36
C TYR A 179 -13.54 5.71 -14.48
N HIS A 180 -12.23 5.62 -14.25
CA HIS A 180 -11.21 5.83 -15.29
C HIS A 180 -11.35 4.83 -16.44
N ILE A 181 -11.57 3.54 -16.14
CA ILE A 181 -11.77 2.49 -17.14
C ILE A 181 -13.07 2.72 -17.92
N TYR A 182 -14.18 2.97 -17.22
CA TYR A 182 -15.48 3.26 -17.84
C TYR A 182 -15.38 4.44 -18.81
N ARG A 183 -14.71 5.52 -18.39
CA ARG A 183 -14.51 6.70 -19.22
C ARG A 183 -13.58 6.43 -20.40
N TYR A 184 -12.55 5.62 -20.22
CA TYR A 184 -11.65 5.24 -21.31
C TYR A 184 -12.34 4.38 -22.37
N ILE A 185 -13.27 3.50 -21.99
CA ILE A 185 -14.03 2.66 -22.93
C ILE A 185 -15.11 3.47 -23.65
N ASN A 186 -15.84 4.32 -22.94
CA ASN A 186 -16.96 5.09 -23.50
C ASN A 186 -16.53 6.39 -24.21
N ARG A 187 -15.27 6.49 -24.60
CA ARG A 187 -14.77 7.66 -25.32
C ARG A 187 -15.16 7.58 -26.80
N PRO A 188 -15.51 8.71 -27.44
CA PRO A 188 -15.70 8.74 -28.89
C PRO A 188 -14.39 8.37 -29.61
N ILE A 189 -14.51 7.66 -30.73
CA ILE A 189 -13.36 7.23 -31.53
C ILE A 189 -12.78 8.45 -32.24
N MET A 190 -11.65 8.97 -31.75
CA MET A 190 -10.90 10.07 -32.36
C MET A 190 -9.68 9.56 -33.13
N ARG A 191 -9.20 10.34 -34.11
CA ARG A 191 -7.96 10.06 -34.86
C ARG A 191 -6.71 10.23 -34.00
N GLU A 192 -6.77 11.08 -32.98
CA GLU A 192 -5.68 11.33 -32.03
C GLU A 192 -5.91 10.58 -30.70
N PRO A 193 -4.84 10.09 -30.06
CA PRO A 193 -4.96 9.34 -28.82
C PRO A 193 -5.38 10.27 -27.69
N GLY A 194 -6.69 10.42 -27.43
CA GLY A 194 -7.15 11.29 -26.37
C GLY A 194 -8.57 11.14 -25.82
N ILE A 195 -8.84 11.86 -24.72
CA ILE A 195 -10.14 11.85 -24.02
C ILE A 195 -11.00 13.07 -24.40
N TYR A 196 -10.40 14.23 -24.62
CA TYR A 196 -11.11 15.48 -24.87
C TYR A 196 -11.00 15.90 -26.34
N ASP A 197 -12.15 16.08 -27.01
CA ASP A 197 -12.21 16.66 -28.35
C ASP A 197 -12.35 18.19 -28.22
N PRO A 198 -11.53 18.99 -28.91
CA PRO A 198 -11.63 20.44 -28.88
C PRO A 198 -12.99 20.96 -29.38
N THR A 199 -13.71 20.20 -30.21
CA THR A 199 -15.02 20.62 -30.73
C THR A 199 -16.17 20.33 -29.77
N THR A 200 -16.09 19.25 -28.98
CA THR A 200 -17.16 18.88 -28.05
C THR A 200 -16.98 19.48 -26.66
N ILE A 201 -15.73 19.77 -26.24
CA ILE A 201 -15.43 20.28 -24.90
C ILE A 201 -15.92 21.73 -24.69
N LEU A 202 -16.04 22.51 -25.77
CA LEU A 202 -16.52 23.89 -25.71
C LEU A 202 -18.04 23.96 -25.49
N ASN A 203 -18.75 22.85 -25.63
CA ASN A 203 -20.17 22.81 -25.28
C ASN A 203 -20.33 23.05 -23.77
N ASN A 204 -21.16 24.02 -23.39
CA ASN A 204 -21.31 24.48 -22.01
C ASN A 204 -21.65 23.34 -21.02
N ASP A 205 -22.43 22.35 -21.47
CA ASP A 205 -22.82 21.21 -20.63
C ASP A 205 -21.65 20.23 -20.39
N GLU A 206 -20.88 19.94 -21.44
CA GLU A 206 -19.69 19.08 -21.33
C GLU A 206 -18.56 19.77 -20.55
N LEU A 207 -18.39 21.08 -20.72
CA LEU A 207 -17.40 21.86 -19.97
C LEU A 207 -17.70 21.86 -18.47
N LYS A 208 -18.97 22.10 -18.08
CA LYS A 208 -19.40 22.05 -16.67
C LYS A 208 -19.21 20.67 -16.07
N LYS A 209 -19.48 19.62 -16.84
CA LYS A 209 -19.28 18.23 -16.44
C LYS A 209 -17.79 17.92 -16.25
N ALA A 210 -16.94 18.25 -17.21
CA ALA A 210 -15.49 18.07 -17.14
C ALA A 210 -14.87 18.83 -15.95
N ASN A 211 -15.32 20.07 -15.70
CA ASN A 211 -14.88 20.84 -14.55
C ASN A 211 -15.27 20.17 -13.23
N ARG A 212 -16.55 19.78 -13.08
CA ARG A 212 -17.03 19.07 -11.89
C ARG A 212 -16.24 17.78 -11.64
N GLU A 213 -15.94 17.02 -12.68
CA GLU A 213 -15.14 15.81 -12.60
C GLU A 213 -13.70 16.09 -12.16
N GLY A 214 -13.07 17.15 -12.67
CA GLY A 214 -11.75 17.61 -12.23
C GLY A 214 -11.70 17.94 -10.74
N TRP A 215 -12.69 18.69 -10.25
CA TRP A 215 -12.80 19.02 -8.82
C TRP A 215 -13.06 17.80 -7.93
N ILE A 216 -13.91 16.86 -8.37
CA ILE A 216 -14.16 15.62 -7.63
C ILE A 216 -12.88 14.78 -7.53
N LYS A 217 -12.13 14.63 -8.63
CA LYS A 217 -10.84 13.91 -8.64
C LYS A 217 -9.82 14.57 -7.72
N LEU A 218 -9.70 15.90 -7.78
CA LEU A 218 -8.81 16.66 -6.91
C LEU A 218 -9.13 16.43 -5.43
N GLY A 219 -10.41 16.52 -5.06
CA GLY A 219 -10.85 16.24 -3.69
C GLY A 219 -10.54 14.81 -3.25
N PHE A 220 -10.75 13.83 -4.14
CA PHE A 220 -10.42 12.43 -3.87
C PHE A 220 -8.92 12.22 -3.63
N TYR A 221 -8.05 12.81 -4.46
CA TYR A 221 -6.59 12.71 -4.28
C TYR A 221 -6.12 13.39 -3.00
N LEU A 222 -6.71 14.54 -2.64
CA LEU A 222 -6.37 15.25 -1.41
C LEU A 222 -6.70 14.43 -0.16
N ILE A 223 -7.90 13.83 -0.11
CA ILE A 223 -8.31 12.96 1.00
C ILE A 223 -7.41 11.71 1.06
N SER A 224 -7.13 11.12 -0.10
CA SER A 224 -6.27 9.94 -0.21
C SER A 224 -4.83 10.22 0.24
N PHE A 225 -4.30 11.43 -0.03
CA PHE A 225 -2.97 11.85 0.43
C PHE A 225 -2.86 11.83 1.96
N PHE A 226 -3.81 12.47 2.67
CA PHE A 226 -3.81 12.45 4.13
C PHE A 226 -4.00 11.04 4.70
N TYR A 227 -4.84 10.23 4.05
CA TYR A 227 -5.02 8.83 4.45
C TYR A 227 -3.73 8.00 4.28
N TYR A 228 -3.02 8.12 3.16
CA TYR A 228 -1.75 7.40 2.95
C TYR A 228 -0.66 7.87 3.91
N LEU A 229 -0.62 9.17 4.23
CA LEU A 229 0.29 9.72 5.22
C LEU A 229 0.02 9.10 6.59
N TYR A 230 -1.25 9.10 7.03
CA TYR A 230 -1.66 8.49 8.28
C TYR A 230 -1.33 6.98 8.31
N ALA A 231 -1.68 6.24 7.25
CA ALA A 231 -1.42 4.81 7.18
C ALA A 231 0.08 4.49 7.19
N MET A 232 0.91 5.28 6.49
CA MET A 232 2.36 5.15 6.52
C MET A 232 2.90 5.35 7.95
N ILE A 233 2.52 6.44 8.63
CA ILE A 233 2.98 6.70 10.00
C ILE A 233 2.51 5.60 10.95
N TYR A 234 1.23 5.21 10.87
CA TYR A 234 0.68 4.14 11.69
C TYR A 234 1.44 2.83 11.50
N THR A 235 1.74 2.47 10.24
CA THR A 235 2.59 1.31 9.96
C THR A 235 3.94 1.52 10.64
N LEU A 236 4.72 2.55 10.33
CA LEU A 236 6.05 2.79 10.93
C LEU A 236 6.11 2.86 12.47
N VAL A 237 5.06 3.32 13.14
CA VAL A 237 5.01 3.37 14.62
C VAL A 237 4.64 2.02 15.23
N SER A 238 3.91 1.19 14.49
CA SER A 238 3.54 -0.17 14.92
C SER A 238 4.60 -1.23 14.59
N SER A 239 5.76 -0.85 14.02
CA SER A 239 6.99 -1.67 13.96
C SER A 239 7.83 -1.55 15.20
#